data_AF-A0AA38MLG9-F1
#
_entry.id   AF-A0AA38MLG9-F1
#
_cell.length_a   1.000
_cell.length_b   1.000
_cell.length_c   1.000
_cell.angle_alpha   90.00
_cell.angle_beta   90.00
_cell.angle_gamma   90.00
#
_symmetry.space_group_name_H-M   'P 1'
#
loop_
_entity.id
_entity.type
_entity.pdbx_description
1 polymer ?
#
loop_
_entity_poly.entity_id
_entity_poly.type
_entity_poly.pdbx_seq_one_letter_code
_entity_poly.pdbx_strand_id
1 'polypeptide(L)'
;MPRKCCVPGCNSNYDSEIKKGGPVVSAFRFPKDEERKKLWLLAIPRKDFSPTANSVVCMKHFSEDDIIRYDLYKTKDGTTQQLLLMCPKLKEDALPRIFPNLPKYLTKEKSVVRNDPQERKKSFQQNRRSN
;
A
#
# COMPACT_ATOMS: atom_id res chain seq x y z
N MET A 1 -8.02 -20.42 -8.61
CA MET A 1 -7.79 -19.20 -9.43
C MET A 1 -7.35 -18.05 -8.52
N PRO A 2 -6.28 -17.32 -8.86
CA PRO A 2 -5.89 -16.12 -8.15
C PRO A 2 -7.00 -15.08 -8.12
N ARG A 3 -7.06 -14.27 -7.06
CA ARG A 3 -8.06 -13.20 -6.97
C ARG A 3 -7.67 -12.01 -7.84
N LYS A 4 -8.62 -11.57 -8.68
CA LYS A 4 -8.48 -10.48 -9.64
C LYS A 4 -8.57 -9.13 -8.93
N CYS A 5 -7.70 -8.18 -9.30
CA CYS A 5 -7.72 -6.83 -8.71
C CYS A 5 -9.01 -6.10 -9.08
N CYS A 6 -9.64 -5.40 -8.13
CA CYS A 6 -10.87 -4.64 -8.39
C CYS A 6 -10.64 -3.21 -8.91
N VAL A 7 -9.38 -2.75 -8.90
CA VAL A 7 -9.01 -1.39 -9.31
C VAL A 7 -9.14 -1.22 -10.82
N PRO A 8 -9.80 -0.14 -11.30
CA PRO A 8 -9.95 0.11 -12.73
C PRO A 8 -8.61 0.15 -13.48
N GLY A 9 -8.59 -0.45 -14.67
CA GLY A 9 -7.40 -0.52 -15.51
C GLY A 9 -6.32 -1.50 -15.02
N CYS A 10 -6.50 -2.17 -13.87
CA CYS A 10 -5.54 -3.15 -13.37
C CYS A 10 -5.94 -4.59 -13.73
N ASN A 11 -5.15 -5.22 -14.61
CA ASN A 11 -5.37 -6.60 -15.04
C ASN A 11 -4.57 -7.63 -14.23
N SER A 12 -4.07 -7.23 -13.05
CA SER A 12 -3.29 -8.12 -12.19
C SER A 12 -4.11 -9.33 -11.78
N ASN A 13 -3.51 -10.53 -11.85
CA ASN A 13 -4.12 -11.82 -11.54
C ASN A 13 -5.29 -12.23 -12.45
N TYR A 14 -5.51 -11.55 -13.57
CA TYR A 14 -6.45 -12.03 -14.59
C TYR A 14 -5.84 -13.20 -15.36
N ASP A 15 -6.70 -14.16 -15.75
CA ASP A 15 -6.26 -15.36 -16.46
C ASP A 15 -5.56 -15.02 -17.79
N SER A 16 -5.97 -13.92 -18.44
CA SER A 16 -5.34 -13.41 -19.65
C SER A 16 -3.88 -12.99 -19.44
N GLU A 17 -3.53 -12.49 -18.26
CA GLU A 17 -2.18 -12.05 -17.93
C GLU A 17 -1.32 -13.24 -17.47
N ILE A 18 -1.91 -14.12 -16.65
CA ILE A 18 -1.24 -15.33 -16.18
C ILE A 18 -0.91 -16.27 -17.34
N LYS A 19 -1.83 -16.47 -18.28
CA LYS A 19 -1.60 -17.31 -19.47
C LYS A 19 -0.51 -16.77 -20.40
N LYS A 20 -0.23 -15.46 -20.35
CA LYS A 20 0.89 -14.83 -21.07
C LYS A 20 2.24 -14.97 -20.33
N GLY A 21 2.27 -15.68 -19.21
CA GLY A 21 3.45 -15.82 -18.36
C GLY A 21 3.62 -14.69 -17.33
N GLY A 22 2.61 -13.85 -17.13
CA GLY A 22 2.64 -12.77 -16.14
C GLY A 22 2.67 -13.30 -14.71
N PRO A 23 3.37 -12.62 -13.78
CA PRO A 23 3.49 -13.07 -12.40
C PRO A 23 2.17 -12.94 -11.64
N VAL A 24 1.89 -13.91 -10.77
CA VAL A 24 0.81 -13.80 -9.79
C VAL A 24 1.27 -12.86 -8.68
N VAL A 25 0.52 -11.79 -8.44
CA VAL A 25 0.84 -10.79 -7.41
C VAL A 25 -0.02 -10.96 -6.18
N SER A 26 0.57 -10.68 -5.01
CA SER A 26 -0.17 -10.66 -3.74
C SER A 26 -1.30 -9.62 -3.80
N ALA A 27 -2.44 -9.97 -3.24
CA ALA A 27 -3.61 -9.10 -3.19
C ALA A 27 -4.24 -9.13 -1.80
N PHE A 28 -4.69 -7.95 -1.36
CA PHE A 28 -5.20 -7.70 -0.03
C PHE A 28 -6.73 -7.56 -0.07
N ARG A 29 -7.40 -8.14 0.93
CA ARG A 29 -8.84 -7.95 1.11
C ARG A 29 -9.11 -6.57 1.70
N PHE A 30 -10.34 -6.11 1.51
CA PHE A 30 -10.80 -4.91 2.19
C PHE A 30 -10.71 -5.10 3.72
N PRO A 31 -10.35 -4.03 4.45
CA PRO A 31 -10.37 -4.04 5.92
C PRO A 31 -11.74 -4.45 6.47
N LYS A 32 -11.74 -5.12 7.63
CA LYS A 32 -12.96 -5.39 8.40
C LYS A 32 -13.51 -4.12 9.05
N ASP A 33 -12.62 -3.20 9.41
CA ASP A 33 -12.96 -1.90 9.96
C ASP A 33 -13.71 -1.05 8.93
N GLU A 34 -14.87 -0.52 9.32
CA GLU A 34 -15.76 0.19 8.41
C GLU A 34 -15.20 1.53 7.97
N GLU A 35 -14.51 2.25 8.86
CA GLU A 35 -13.92 3.55 8.53
C GLU A 35 -12.83 3.39 7.49
N ARG A 36 -11.93 2.43 7.68
CA ARG A 36 -10.89 2.12 6.70
C ARG A 36 -11.42 1.56 5.41
N LYS A 37 -12.47 0.73 5.47
CA LYS A 37 -13.16 0.26 4.27
C LYS A 37 -13.71 1.44 3.47
N LYS A 38 -14.32 2.44 4.13
CA LYS A 38 -14.78 3.68 3.48
C LYS A 38 -13.61 4.45 2.87
N LEU A 39 -12.50 4.61 3.58
CA LEU A 39 -11.30 5.28 3.06
C LEU A 39 -10.75 4.59 1.81
N TRP A 40 -10.73 3.25 1.78
CA TRP A 40 -10.34 2.50 0.59
C TRP A 40 -11.29 2.73 -0.58
N LEU A 41 -12.60 2.77 -0.33
CA LEU A 41 -13.59 3.03 -1.38
C LEU A 41 -13.48 4.44 -1.95
N LEU A 42 -13.19 5.43 -1.10
CA LEU A 42 -12.92 6.80 -1.55
C LEU A 42 -11.61 6.91 -2.32
N ALA A 43 -10.60 6.11 -1.97
CA ALA A 43 -9.30 6.13 -2.63
C ALA A 43 -9.31 5.48 -4.01
N ILE A 44 -10.09 4.42 -4.21
CA ILE A 44 -10.20 3.72 -5.50
C ILE A 44 -11.05 4.58 -6.45
N PRO A 45 -10.53 5.00 -7.62
CA PRO A 45 -11.24 5.89 -8.54
C PRO A 45 -12.27 5.11 -9.36
N ARG A 46 -13.28 4.54 -8.69
CA ARG A 46 -14.34 3.75 -9.31
C ARG A 46 -15.70 4.24 -8.81
N LYS A 47 -16.50 4.75 -9.75
CA LYS A 47 -17.86 5.21 -9.47
C LYS A 47 -18.77 4.05 -9.08
N ASP A 48 -19.66 4.28 -8.11
CA ASP A 48 -20.72 3.35 -7.67
C ASP A 48 -20.23 1.94 -7.32
N PHE A 49 -19.02 1.85 -6.77
CA PHE A 49 -18.40 0.57 -6.44
C PHE A 49 -18.75 0.10 -5.01
N SER A 50 -19.33 -1.09 -4.92
CA SER A 50 -19.57 -1.80 -3.65
C SER A 50 -18.67 -3.03 -3.56
N PRO A 51 -17.75 -3.11 -2.58
CA PRO A 51 -16.81 -4.22 -2.49
C PRO A 51 -17.53 -5.46 -1.93
N THR A 52 -17.39 -6.57 -2.64
CA THR A 52 -17.85 -7.89 -2.20
C THR A 52 -16.77 -8.60 -1.35
N ALA A 53 -17.11 -9.73 -0.72
CA ALA A 53 -16.14 -10.53 0.05
C ALA A 53 -14.93 -11.03 -0.77
N ASN A 54 -15.08 -11.10 -2.10
CA ASN A 54 -14.03 -11.52 -3.03
C ASN A 54 -13.27 -10.35 -3.66
N SER A 55 -13.71 -9.12 -3.42
CA SER A 55 -13.04 -7.92 -3.92
C SER A 55 -11.70 -7.74 -3.22
N VAL A 56 -10.63 -7.60 -4.01
CA VAL A 56 -9.26 -7.41 -3.51
C VAL A 56 -8.53 -6.35 -4.30
N VAL A 57 -7.54 -5.72 -3.67
CA VAL A 57 -6.62 -4.78 -4.29
C VAL A 57 -5.23 -5.39 -4.30
N CYS A 58 -4.56 -5.43 -5.46
CA CYS A 58 -3.22 -6.00 -5.56
C CYS A 58 -2.15 -5.08 -4.95
N MET A 59 -1.00 -5.65 -4.58
CA MET A 59 0.10 -4.93 -3.94
C MET A 59 0.63 -3.73 -4.72
N LYS A 60 0.46 -3.70 -6.05
CA LYS A 60 0.91 -2.59 -6.92
C LYS A 60 0.25 -1.25 -6.60
N HIS A 61 -0.86 -1.26 -5.85
CA HIS A 61 -1.59 -0.05 -5.50
C HIS A 61 -1.20 0.54 -4.14
N PHE A 62 -0.33 -0.15 -3.41
CA PHE A 62 0.18 0.28 -2.10
C PHE A 62 1.64 0.66 -2.20
N SER A 63 2.09 1.54 -1.32
CA SER A 63 3.52 1.83 -1.17
C SER A 63 4.24 0.61 -0.60
N GLU A 64 5.50 0.40 -0.96
CA GLU A 64 6.28 -0.71 -0.40
C GLU A 64 6.42 -0.61 1.12
N ASP A 65 6.46 0.61 1.66
CA ASP A 65 6.49 0.88 3.10
C ASP A 65 5.23 0.40 3.81
N ASP A 66 4.11 0.25 3.11
CA ASP A 66 2.84 -0.24 3.65
C ASP A 66 2.76 -1.76 3.68
N ILE A 67 3.66 -2.45 2.98
CA ILE A 67 3.62 -3.90 2.83
C ILE A 67 4.59 -4.53 3.82
N ILE A 68 4.04 -5.26 4.77
CA ILE A 68 4.80 -6.03 5.75
C ILE A 68 5.15 -7.38 5.12
N ARG A 69 6.40 -7.51 4.67
CA ARG A 69 6.96 -8.75 4.10
C ARG A 69 7.68 -9.61 5.13
N TYR A 70 8.08 -9.04 6.25
CA TYR A 70 8.86 -9.72 7.27
C TYR A 70 8.17 -9.62 8.62
N ASP A 71 8.22 -10.71 9.39
CA ASP A 71 7.83 -10.72 10.80
C ASP A 71 9.09 -10.73 11.67
N LEU A 72 9.01 -10.10 12.83
CA LEU A 72 10.13 -10.00 13.77
C LEU A 72 9.85 -10.93 14.95
N TYR A 73 10.72 -11.90 15.18
CA TYR A 73 10.65 -12.75 16.36
C TYR A 73 11.93 -12.66 17.18
N LYS A 74 11.78 -12.77 18.50
CA LYS A 74 12.90 -12.80 19.44
C LYS A 74 13.34 -14.24 19.63
N THR A 75 14.62 -14.50 19.36
CA THR A 75 15.23 -15.79 19.71
C THR A 75 15.51 -15.82 21.22
N LYS A 76 15.72 -17.01 21.79
CA LYS A 76 16.02 -17.20 23.22
C LYS A 76 17.21 -16.36 23.70
N ASP A 77 18.15 -16.08 22.79
CA ASP A 77 19.37 -15.30 23.05
C ASP A 77 19.15 -13.78 23.01
N GLY A 78 17.91 -13.30 22.86
CA GLY A 78 17.58 -11.88 22.79
C GLY A 78 17.76 -11.24 21.41
N THR A 79 18.39 -11.94 20.46
CA THR A 79 18.56 -11.47 19.07
C THR A 79 17.21 -11.44 18.35
N THR A 80 16.92 -10.32 17.67
CA THR A 80 15.74 -10.19 16.80
C THR A 80 16.08 -10.73 15.42
N GLN A 81 15.31 -11.70 14.95
CA GLN A 81 15.46 -12.27 13.61
C GLN A 81 14.25 -11.91 12.75
N GLN A 82 14.49 -11.73 11.44
CA GLN A 82 13.46 -11.43 10.46
C GLN A 82 13.04 -12.72 9.74
N LEU A 83 11.74 -13.01 9.71
CA LEU A 83 11.16 -14.13 8.97
C LEU A 83 10.38 -13.62 7.77
N LEU A 84 10.71 -14.08 6.56
CA LEU A 84 9.96 -13.75 5.35
C LEU A 84 8.55 -14.37 5.39
N LEU A 85 7.53 -13.53 5.26
CA LEU A 85 6.13 -13.93 5.18
C LEU A 85 5.78 -14.39 3.78
N MET A 86 5.31 -15.63 3.65
CA MET A 86 4.78 -16.17 2.38
C MET A 86 3.54 -15.39 1.89
N CYS A 87 2.75 -14.87 2.84
CA CYS A 87 1.62 -14.01 2.58
C CYS A 87 1.89 -12.64 3.21
N PRO A 88 2.36 -11.64 2.43
CA PRO A 88 2.57 -10.30 2.94
C PRO A 88 1.30 -9.77 3.60
N LYS A 89 1.48 -9.01 4.68
CA LYS A 89 0.40 -8.29 5.35
C LYS A 89 0.47 -6.82 4.95
N LEU A 90 -0.63 -6.12 5.14
CA LEU A 90 -0.67 -4.68 4.93
C LEU A 90 -0.66 -4.00 6.29
N LYS A 91 0.05 -2.86 6.40
CA LYS A 91 -0.05 -1.99 7.57
C LYS A 91 -1.49 -1.53 7.76
N GLU A 92 -1.79 -1.21 8.99
CA GLU A 92 -3.09 -0.76 9.45
C GLU A 92 -3.53 0.51 8.67
N ASP A 93 -2.67 1.52 8.58
CA ASP A 93 -2.94 2.83 7.97
C ASP A 93 -2.82 2.88 6.44
N ALA A 94 -2.51 1.75 5.81
CA ALA A 94 -2.24 1.69 4.38
C ALA A 94 -3.50 1.92 3.52
N LEU A 95 -3.34 2.74 2.49
CA LEU A 95 -4.39 3.07 1.53
C LEU A 95 -3.93 2.79 0.10
N PRO A 96 -4.83 2.34 -0.79
CA PRO A 96 -4.49 2.14 -2.19
C PRO A 96 -4.44 3.50 -2.89
N ARG A 97 -3.24 4.06 -3.06
CA ARG A 97 -3.06 5.40 -3.65
C ARG A 97 -2.29 5.40 -4.97
N ILE A 98 -1.68 4.28 -5.33
CA ILE A 98 -0.83 4.17 -6.53
C ILE A 98 -1.64 3.54 -7.65
N PHE A 99 -1.73 4.22 -8.80
CA PHE A 99 -2.54 3.78 -9.93
C PHE A 99 -1.75 3.92 -11.24
N PRO A 100 -0.90 2.94 -11.59
CA PRO A 100 0.02 3.07 -12.73
C PRO A 100 -0.70 3.09 -14.08
N ASN A 101 -1.87 2.45 -14.18
CA ASN A 101 -2.64 2.33 -15.43
C ASN A 101 -3.72 3.41 -15.57
N LEU A 102 -3.70 4.43 -14.71
CA LEU A 102 -4.63 5.54 -14.69
C LEU A 102 -3.85 6.86 -14.84
N PRO A 103 -4.52 7.96 -15.25
CA PRO A 103 -3.87 9.26 -15.31
C PRO A 103 -3.16 9.63 -14.01
N LYS A 104 -1.93 10.18 -14.12
CA LYS A 104 -1.04 10.44 -12.98
C LYS A 104 -1.70 11.24 -11.85
N TYR A 105 -2.60 12.17 -12.18
CA TYR A 105 -3.30 12.99 -11.18
C TYR A 105 -4.22 12.21 -10.24
N LEU A 106 -4.62 10.97 -10.61
CA LEU A 106 -5.37 10.08 -9.72
C LEU A 106 -4.46 9.33 -8.74
N THR A 107 -3.17 9.19 -9.07
CA THR A 107 -2.18 8.63 -8.16
C THR A 107 -1.79 9.70 -7.13
N LYS A 108 -1.93 9.36 -5.85
CA LYS A 108 -1.53 10.22 -4.73
C LYS A 108 -0.39 9.56 -3.97
N GLU A 109 0.84 9.97 -4.25
CA GLU A 109 1.97 9.54 -3.42
C GLU A 109 1.75 9.95 -1.95
N LYS A 110 2.37 9.24 -1.01
CA LYS A 110 2.32 9.65 0.40
C LYS A 110 2.93 11.05 0.50
N SER A 111 2.12 12.01 0.93
CA SER A 111 2.60 13.36 1.19
C SER A 111 3.65 13.31 2.29
N VAL A 112 4.82 13.92 2.05
CA VAL A 112 5.81 14.14 3.10
C VAL A 112 5.12 14.92 4.22
N VAL A 113 5.17 14.38 5.44
CA VAL A 113 4.63 15.06 6.61
C VAL A 113 5.36 16.39 6.74
N ARG A 114 4.61 17.48 6.70
CA ARG A 114 5.18 18.81 6.87
C ARG A 114 5.57 18.96 8.33
N ASN A 115 6.87 19.09 8.60
CA ASN A 115 7.37 19.34 9.95
C ASN A 115 6.72 20.60 10.54
N ASP A 116 6.62 20.62 11.87
CA ASP A 116 6.06 21.76 12.59
C ASP A 116 6.78 23.06 12.20
N PRO A 117 6.07 24.21 12.07
CA PRO A 117 6.68 25.47 11.69
C PRO A 117 7.90 25.86 12.54
N GLN A 118 7.90 25.53 13.83
CA GLN A 118 9.02 25.82 14.73
C GLN A 118 10.24 24.97 14.40
N GLU A 119 10.07 23.67 14.17
CA GLU A 119 11.16 22.77 13.79
C GLU A 119 11.78 23.17 12.45
N ARG A 120 10.94 23.54 11.49
CA ARG A 120 11.40 24.06 10.19
C ARG A 120 12.22 25.34 10.39
N LYS A 121 11.79 26.27 11.26
CA LYS A 121 12.54 27.51 11.52
C LYS A 121 13.91 27.21 12.16
N LYS A 122 13.98 26.24 13.08
CA LYS A 122 15.23 25.82 13.73
C LYS A 122 16.23 25.22 12.72
N SER A 123 15.78 24.33 11.83
CA SER A 123 16.66 23.72 10.83
C SER A 123 17.23 24.75 9.84
N PHE A 124 16.43 25.75 9.45
CA PHE A 124 16.91 26.89 8.64
C PHE A 124 18.00 27.71 9.35
N GLN A 125 17.87 27.95 10.67
CA GLN A 125 18.87 28.67 11.44
C GLN A 125 20.16 27.85 11.64
N GLN A 126 20.04 26.54 11.84
CA GLN A 126 21.19 25.63 11.94
C GLN A 126 21.97 25.58 10.62
N ASN A 127 21.31 25.37 9.47
CA ASN A 127 21.98 25.34 8.18
C ASN A 127 22.67 26.67 7.82
N ARG A 128 22.15 27.80 8.32
CA ARG A 128 22.80 29.12 8.16
C ARG A 128 24.04 29.32 9.02
N ARG A 129 24.20 28.55 10.10
CA ARG A 129 25.35 28.62 11.02
C ARG A 129 26.48 27.65 10.64
N SER A 130 26.17 26.64 9.84
CA SER A 130 27.11 25.60 9.38
C SER A 130 27.81 25.94 8.06
N ASN A 131 27.49 27.09 7.45
CA ASN A 131 28.05 27.63 6.21
C ASN A 131 28.72 28.97 6.53
#